data_AF-A0A6A6EQ49-F1
#
_entry.id   AF-A0A6A6EQ49-F1
#
_cell.length_a   1.000
_cell.length_b   1.000
_cell.length_c   1.000
_cell.angle_alpha   90.00
_cell.angle_beta   90.00
_cell.angle_gamma   90.00
#
_symmetry.space_group_name_H-M   'P 1'
#
loop_
_entity.id
_entity.type
_entity.pdbx_description
1 polymer ?
#
loop_
_entity_poly.entity_id
_entity_poly.type
_entity_poly.pdbx_seq_one_letter_code
_entity_poly.pdbx_strand_id
1 'polypeptide(L)'
;MPSSDGKLWTASVANDANDETSIAAASILRVLEGVAVATKAPDEYVQPLAQWLRRYGVVEGNDSPLGITAIDTKSALDLAIPFGEWRAAINSSSENCNEGVRQLAQVTLAVALLREKARRGLDVDTASLDTIWSLIHEAIISAQGTKVQFTVSRSAQGFLAVPLCSLLNDGRIEELWRLHTWLPDGQRGVSEEVCIHAHQPFGQSWTLLGCGTDCTFEVDSPNDPSLTTHAAYECCYAGADGKQITPVSREPHSRDMTYIVPGGAYHRSIVSGSRLHATLFVFDAHRGYDDTAAVLGPKDVSEYFQPRDPAGITPEALAQMVGATRKWEQAQGVKPEGNDEHATVMGYYRFFRGLGLLQAGRREDALQYFNPAKGCTPAQAFAQEPSQQHRDYIKKLIESGYKALDYAVHNGDTKTEALILGRSSAAFR
;
A
#
# COMPACT_ATOMS: atom_id res chain seq x y z
N MET A 1 -11.42 34.40 -26.22
CA MET A 1 -11.35 33.83 -24.85
C MET A 1 -12.40 32.77 -24.73
N PRO A 2 -12.04 31.50 -24.48
CA PRO A 2 -12.94 30.52 -23.91
C PRO A 2 -12.46 30.03 -22.52
N SER A 3 -13.46 29.66 -21.72
CA SER A 3 -13.45 29.26 -20.31
C SER A 3 -12.39 28.22 -19.93
N SER A 4 -11.70 28.49 -18.81
CA SER A 4 -10.88 27.55 -18.06
C SER A 4 -11.77 26.66 -17.18
N ASP A 5 -12.31 25.59 -17.74
CA ASP A 5 -12.94 24.54 -16.94
C ASP A 5 -11.85 23.59 -16.44
N GLY A 6 -11.51 23.74 -15.15
CA GLY A 6 -10.64 22.85 -14.40
C GLY A 6 -11.29 21.49 -14.17
N LYS A 7 -11.38 20.67 -15.23
CA LYS A 7 -11.66 19.24 -15.07
C LYS A 7 -10.40 18.56 -14.53
N LEU A 8 -10.41 18.30 -13.22
CA LEU A 8 -9.65 17.22 -12.62
C LEU A 8 -9.93 15.97 -13.45
N TRP A 9 -8.89 15.40 -14.06
CA TRP A 9 -9.02 14.12 -14.75
C TRP A 9 -9.28 13.04 -13.70
N THR A 10 -10.55 12.73 -13.47
CA THR A 10 -10.92 11.42 -12.95
C THR A 10 -10.37 10.41 -13.95
N ALA A 11 -9.43 9.57 -13.52
CA ALA A 11 -9.01 8.44 -14.33
C ALA A 11 -10.26 7.75 -14.86
N SER A 12 -10.37 7.61 -16.19
CA SER A 12 -11.33 6.71 -16.80
C SER A 12 -10.94 5.31 -16.34
N VAL A 13 -11.39 4.91 -15.15
CA VAL A 13 -11.38 3.53 -14.72
C VAL A 13 -12.21 2.82 -15.78
N ALA A 14 -11.58 1.98 -16.59
CA ALA A 14 -12.30 1.14 -17.53
C ALA A 14 -13.41 0.44 -16.74
N ASN A 15 -14.66 0.70 -17.12
CA ASN A 15 -15.85 0.12 -16.48
C ASN A 15 -16.00 -1.40 -16.75
N ASP A 16 -14.97 -2.06 -17.30
CA ASP A 16 -15.06 -3.41 -17.84
C ASP A 16 -14.43 -4.50 -16.96
N ALA A 17 -13.81 -4.14 -15.83
CA ALA A 17 -13.45 -5.14 -14.81
C ALA A 17 -14.62 -5.34 -13.84
N ASN A 18 -15.71 -5.92 -14.33
CA ASN A 18 -16.77 -6.43 -13.46
C ASN A 18 -16.23 -7.64 -12.70
N ASP A 19 -15.58 -7.39 -11.58
CA ASP A 19 -15.23 -8.44 -10.64
C ASP A 19 -16.54 -9.07 -10.13
N GLU A 20 -16.80 -10.30 -10.54
CA GLU A 20 -18.02 -11.05 -10.21
C GLU A 20 -18.06 -11.48 -8.73
N THR A 21 -16.99 -11.22 -7.97
CA THR A 21 -16.94 -11.51 -6.54
C THR A 21 -18.07 -10.79 -5.82
N SER A 22 -19.03 -11.57 -5.34
CA SER A 22 -20.17 -11.07 -4.57
C SER A 22 -19.81 -10.92 -3.11
N ILE A 23 -20.11 -9.76 -2.52
CA ILE A 23 -19.76 -9.40 -1.14
C ILE A 23 -21.06 -9.15 -0.35
N ALA A 24 -21.20 -9.78 0.82
CA ALA A 24 -22.33 -9.54 1.71
C ALA A 24 -22.20 -8.20 2.44
N ALA A 25 -23.33 -7.53 2.72
CA ALA A 25 -23.34 -6.27 3.47
C ALA A 25 -22.71 -6.44 4.87
N ALA A 26 -22.95 -7.59 5.52
CA ALA A 26 -22.30 -7.93 6.79
C ALA A 26 -20.77 -7.94 6.70
N SER A 27 -20.20 -8.42 5.58
CA SER A 27 -18.75 -8.44 5.35
C SER A 27 -18.20 -7.02 5.20
N ILE A 28 -18.90 -6.15 4.45
CA ILE A 28 -18.52 -4.73 4.30
C ILE A 28 -18.60 -3.99 5.64
N LEU A 29 -19.66 -4.20 6.42
CA LEU A 29 -19.82 -3.61 7.74
C LEU A 29 -18.70 -4.04 8.69
N ARG A 30 -18.34 -5.32 8.70
CA ARG A 30 -17.22 -5.83 9.49
C ARG A 30 -15.91 -5.17 9.10
N VAL A 31 -15.64 -5.02 7.80
CA VAL A 31 -14.44 -4.32 7.32
C VAL A 31 -14.46 -2.84 7.69
N LEU A 32 -15.62 -2.18 7.62
CA LEU A 32 -15.77 -0.77 7.98
C LEU A 32 -15.35 -0.51 9.43
N GLU A 33 -15.70 -1.41 10.36
CA GLU A 33 -15.25 -1.32 11.76
C GLU A 33 -13.72 -1.27 11.86
N GLY A 34 -13.04 -2.17 11.15
CA GLY A 34 -11.57 -2.22 11.16
C GLY A 34 -10.92 -1.06 10.41
N VAL A 35 -11.52 -0.60 9.31
CA VAL A 35 -11.06 0.60 8.58
C VAL A 35 -11.19 1.84 9.45
N ALA A 36 -12.30 1.99 10.18
CA ALA A 36 -12.51 3.10 11.09
C ALA A 36 -11.41 3.16 12.17
N VAL A 37 -11.05 2.01 12.75
CA VAL A 37 -9.94 1.91 13.71
C VAL A 37 -8.60 2.26 13.06
N ALA A 38 -8.27 1.65 11.92
CA ALA A 38 -6.99 1.85 11.23
C ALA A 38 -6.75 3.31 10.79
N THR A 39 -7.83 4.01 10.43
CA THR A 39 -7.79 5.39 9.93
C THR A 39 -8.18 6.43 10.98
N LYS A 40 -8.44 6.02 12.23
CA LYS A 40 -8.95 6.89 13.31
C LYS A 40 -10.16 7.72 12.86
N ALA A 41 -11.02 7.14 12.03
CA ALA A 41 -12.14 7.83 11.45
C ALA A 41 -13.14 8.28 12.52
N PRO A 42 -13.64 9.52 12.47
CA PRO A 42 -14.63 9.97 13.45
C PRO A 42 -16.01 9.33 13.18
N ASP A 43 -16.81 9.17 14.22
CA ASP A 43 -18.16 8.59 14.14
C ASP A 43 -19.07 9.32 13.14
N GLU A 44 -18.87 10.64 12.95
CA GLU A 44 -19.62 11.45 11.98
C GLU A 44 -19.41 10.98 10.53
N TYR A 45 -18.35 10.22 10.23
CA TYR A 45 -18.15 9.59 8.93
C TYR A 45 -18.56 8.10 8.93
N VAL A 46 -18.31 7.39 10.03
CA VAL A 46 -18.55 5.95 10.12
C VAL A 46 -20.04 5.63 10.22
N GLN A 47 -20.79 6.34 11.09
CA GLN A 47 -22.20 6.02 11.35
C GLN A 47 -23.10 6.21 10.13
N PRO A 48 -23.00 7.30 9.34
CA PRO A 48 -23.80 7.44 8.13
C PRO A 48 -23.56 6.30 7.13
N LEU A 49 -22.29 5.93 6.89
CA LEU A 49 -21.95 4.85 5.98
C LEU A 49 -22.46 3.50 6.49
N ALA A 50 -22.30 3.20 7.78
CA ALA A 50 -22.81 1.98 8.38
C ALA A 50 -24.35 1.88 8.32
N GLN A 51 -25.06 2.99 8.58
CA GLN A 51 -26.52 3.04 8.45
C GLN A 51 -26.98 2.88 7.00
N TRP A 52 -26.27 3.50 6.05
CA TRP A 52 -26.54 3.33 4.62
C TRP A 52 -26.34 1.87 4.18
N LEU A 53 -25.22 1.24 4.56
CA LEU A 53 -24.94 -0.17 4.24
C LEU A 53 -26.01 -1.13 4.80
N ARG A 54 -26.47 -0.89 6.04
CA ARG A 54 -27.56 -1.68 6.64
C ARG A 54 -28.87 -1.53 5.89
N ARG A 55 -29.23 -0.31 5.46
CA ARG A 55 -30.45 -0.05 4.68
C ARG A 55 -30.36 -0.62 3.27
N TYR A 56 -29.23 -0.42 2.60
CA TYR A 56 -29.04 -0.91 1.22
C TYR A 56 -29.07 -2.43 1.14
N GLY A 57 -28.55 -3.13 2.16
CA GLY A 57 -28.66 -4.59 2.26
C GLY A 57 -30.09 -5.09 2.55
N VAL A 58 -30.96 -4.26 3.13
CA VAL A 58 -32.35 -4.57 3.47
C VAL A 58 -33.26 -3.92 2.43
N VAL A 59 -33.39 -4.54 1.25
CA VAL A 59 -34.31 -4.03 0.24
C VAL A 59 -35.76 -4.29 0.69
N GLU A 60 -36.45 -3.26 1.17
CA GLU A 60 -37.90 -3.31 1.43
C GLU A 60 -38.71 -3.01 0.15
N GLY A 61 -39.51 -3.98 -0.30
CA GLY A 61 -40.67 -3.73 -1.18
C GLY A 61 -40.49 -3.96 -2.69
N ASN A 62 -41.65 -4.09 -3.36
CA ASN A 62 -41.89 -4.66 -4.71
C ASN A 62 -41.12 -4.05 -5.90
N ASP A 63 -40.31 -3.02 -5.71
CA ASP A 63 -39.47 -2.40 -6.74
C ASP A 63 -37.98 -2.74 -6.56
N SER A 64 -37.66 -3.81 -5.82
CA SER A 64 -36.31 -4.36 -5.78
C SER A 64 -35.88 -4.78 -7.19
N PRO A 65 -34.78 -4.24 -7.75
CA PRO A 65 -34.22 -4.74 -9.01
C PRO A 65 -33.80 -6.23 -8.93
N LEU A 66 -33.72 -6.79 -7.72
CA LEU A 66 -33.35 -8.19 -7.46
C LEU A 66 -34.55 -9.11 -7.13
N GLY A 67 -35.76 -8.57 -6.92
CA GLY A 67 -36.99 -9.37 -6.74
C GLY A 67 -37.09 -10.26 -5.48
N ILE A 68 -36.25 -10.04 -4.46
CA ILE A 68 -36.22 -10.86 -3.23
C ILE A 68 -36.99 -10.15 -2.11
N THR A 69 -38.04 -10.76 -1.57
CA THR A 69 -38.77 -10.30 -0.38
C THR A 69 -38.09 -10.81 0.89
N ALA A 70 -37.34 -9.95 1.58
CA ALA A 70 -36.67 -10.32 2.82
C ALA A 70 -37.67 -10.47 3.98
N ILE A 71 -37.81 -11.68 4.54
CA ILE A 71 -38.67 -11.96 5.71
C ILE A 71 -37.90 -11.79 7.03
N ASP A 72 -36.57 -11.62 7.00
CA ASP A 72 -35.70 -11.41 8.18
C ASP A 72 -34.52 -10.47 7.83
N THR A 73 -34.29 -9.45 8.66
CA THR A 73 -33.17 -8.48 8.52
C THR A 73 -31.80 -9.16 8.61
N LYS A 74 -31.68 -10.28 9.32
CA LYS A 74 -30.44 -11.07 9.36
C LYS A 74 -30.15 -11.70 8.00
N SER A 75 -31.17 -12.29 7.36
CA SER A 75 -31.06 -12.89 6.03
C SER A 75 -30.71 -11.86 4.95
N ALA A 76 -31.07 -10.60 5.14
CA ALA A 76 -30.80 -9.53 4.19
C ALA A 76 -29.33 -9.06 4.23
N LEU A 77 -28.72 -8.98 5.42
CA LEU A 77 -27.30 -8.61 5.55
C LEU A 77 -26.34 -9.68 5.01
N ASP A 78 -26.78 -10.93 4.99
CA ASP A 78 -26.05 -12.07 4.44
C ASP A 78 -26.20 -12.18 2.90
N LEU A 79 -27.09 -11.41 2.28
CA LEU A 79 -27.22 -11.37 0.83
C LEU A 79 -25.98 -10.72 0.21
N ALA A 80 -25.23 -11.53 -0.55
CA ALA A 80 -24.07 -11.07 -1.28
C ALA A 80 -24.48 -10.57 -2.68
N ILE A 81 -24.04 -9.35 -3.02
CA ILE A 81 -24.22 -8.77 -4.36
C ILE A 81 -22.85 -8.49 -5.00
N PRO A 82 -22.75 -8.43 -6.34
CA PRO A 82 -21.49 -8.20 -7.04
C PRO A 82 -20.76 -6.93 -6.59
N PHE A 83 -19.43 -6.98 -6.53
CA PHE A 83 -18.59 -5.83 -6.18
C PHE A 83 -18.87 -4.58 -7.03
N GLY A 84 -19.10 -4.77 -8.34
CA GLY A 84 -19.44 -3.68 -9.26
C GLY A 84 -20.72 -2.94 -8.85
N GLU A 85 -21.72 -3.67 -8.33
CA GLU A 85 -22.98 -3.08 -7.85
C GLU A 85 -22.77 -2.29 -6.56
N TRP A 86 -22.00 -2.81 -5.61
CA TRP A 86 -21.62 -2.06 -4.41
C TRP A 86 -20.91 -0.75 -4.74
N ARG A 87 -19.96 -0.80 -5.68
CA ARG A 87 -19.22 0.38 -6.14
C ARG A 87 -20.15 1.40 -6.79
N ALA A 88 -21.06 0.96 -7.66
CA ALA A 88 -22.04 1.82 -8.30
C ALA A 88 -23.00 2.46 -7.28
N ALA A 89 -23.46 1.68 -6.29
CA ALA A 89 -24.34 2.14 -5.23
C ALA A 89 -23.67 3.20 -4.33
N ILE A 90 -22.43 2.95 -3.91
CA ILE A 90 -21.66 3.90 -3.09
C ILE A 90 -21.44 5.22 -3.86
N ASN A 91 -21.11 5.14 -5.15
CA ASN A 91 -20.84 6.32 -5.98
C ASN A 91 -22.10 7.14 -6.34
N SER A 92 -23.26 6.48 -6.44
CA SER A 92 -24.53 7.15 -6.75
C SER A 92 -25.25 7.69 -5.52
N SER A 93 -24.85 7.28 -4.31
CA SER A 93 -25.47 7.72 -3.06
C SER A 93 -25.16 9.19 -2.75
N SER A 94 -26.20 10.02 -2.70
CA SER A 94 -26.11 11.40 -2.23
C SER A 94 -25.77 11.51 -0.74
N GLU A 95 -26.07 10.47 0.06
CA GLU A 95 -25.71 10.40 1.47
C GLU A 95 -24.19 10.23 1.67
N ASN A 96 -23.48 9.73 0.64
CA ASN A 96 -22.02 9.55 0.63
C ASN A 96 -21.29 10.73 -0.04
N CYS A 97 -21.90 11.93 -0.10
CA CYS A 97 -21.26 13.11 -0.70
C CYS A 97 -20.14 13.72 0.16
N ASN A 98 -20.07 13.39 1.45
CA ASN A 98 -18.98 13.84 2.30
C ASN A 98 -17.68 13.15 1.87
N GLU A 99 -16.64 13.93 1.58
CA GLU A 99 -15.36 13.44 1.07
C GLU A 99 -14.74 12.41 2.05
N GLY A 100 -14.80 12.67 3.36
CA GLY A 100 -14.37 11.73 4.40
C GLY A 100 -15.11 10.39 4.37
N VAL A 101 -16.43 10.42 4.19
CA VAL A 101 -17.26 9.22 4.06
C VAL A 101 -16.88 8.43 2.81
N ARG A 102 -16.67 9.13 1.69
CA ARG A 102 -16.26 8.52 0.42
C ARG A 102 -14.93 7.79 0.53
N GLN A 103 -13.93 8.38 1.19
CA GLN A 103 -12.62 7.73 1.37
C GLN A 103 -12.72 6.47 2.23
N LEU A 104 -13.50 6.50 3.31
CA LEU A 104 -13.76 5.30 4.11
C LEU A 104 -14.46 4.22 3.29
N ALA A 105 -15.46 4.59 2.50
CA ALA A 105 -16.19 3.65 1.65
C ALA A 105 -15.27 2.99 0.61
N GLN A 106 -14.36 3.75 -0.01
CA GLN A 106 -13.39 3.24 -0.98
C GLN A 106 -12.44 2.20 -0.37
N VAL A 107 -11.79 2.51 0.78
CA VAL A 107 -10.89 1.54 1.45
C VAL A 107 -11.67 0.34 1.95
N THR A 108 -12.85 0.56 2.52
CA THR A 108 -13.73 -0.53 3.00
C THR A 108 -14.06 -1.49 1.87
N LEU A 109 -14.46 -0.98 0.72
CA LEU A 109 -14.84 -1.82 -0.40
C LEU A 109 -13.63 -2.56 -1.01
N ALA A 110 -12.48 -1.89 -1.09
CA ALA A 110 -11.23 -2.50 -1.57
C ALA A 110 -10.77 -3.65 -0.67
N VAL A 111 -10.77 -3.44 0.66
CA VAL A 111 -10.39 -4.46 1.64
C VAL A 111 -11.44 -5.58 1.67
N ALA A 112 -12.73 -5.28 1.58
CA ALA A 112 -13.79 -6.28 1.54
C ALA A 112 -13.67 -7.20 0.31
N LEU A 113 -13.38 -6.65 -0.87
CA LEU A 113 -13.14 -7.45 -2.07
C LEU A 113 -11.94 -8.39 -1.89
N LEU A 114 -10.81 -7.84 -1.44
CA LEU A 114 -9.59 -8.61 -1.23
C LEU A 114 -9.78 -9.71 -0.20
N ARG A 115 -10.51 -9.41 0.88
CA ARG A 115 -10.89 -10.35 1.94
C ARG A 115 -11.78 -11.48 1.45
N GLU A 116 -12.82 -11.19 0.67
CA GLU A 116 -13.70 -12.22 0.11
C GLU A 116 -12.94 -13.15 -0.84
N LYS A 117 -12.09 -12.60 -1.72
CA LYS A 117 -11.24 -13.43 -2.58
C LYS A 117 -10.29 -14.32 -1.77
N ALA A 118 -9.58 -13.74 -0.80
CA ALA A 118 -8.65 -14.49 0.06
C ALA A 118 -9.34 -15.64 0.81
N ARG A 119 -10.52 -15.41 1.37
CA ARG A 119 -11.29 -16.43 2.13
C ARG A 119 -11.84 -17.54 1.24
N ARG A 120 -12.16 -17.23 -0.01
CA ARG A 120 -12.65 -18.22 -0.99
C ARG A 120 -11.51 -18.93 -1.73
N GLY A 121 -10.25 -18.58 -1.45
CA GLY A 121 -9.10 -19.10 -2.19
C GLY A 121 -9.12 -18.71 -3.67
N LEU A 122 -9.74 -17.56 -3.99
CA LEU A 122 -9.77 -17.05 -5.35
C LEU A 122 -8.51 -16.25 -5.64
N ASP A 123 -7.95 -16.45 -6.83
CA ASP A 123 -6.86 -15.63 -7.33
C ASP A 123 -7.30 -14.18 -7.51
N VAL A 124 -6.37 -13.26 -7.24
CA VAL A 124 -6.54 -11.83 -7.51
C VAL A 124 -5.77 -11.53 -8.78
N ASP A 125 -6.47 -11.49 -9.91
CA ASP A 125 -5.86 -11.14 -11.18
C ASP A 125 -5.40 -9.66 -11.21
N THR A 126 -4.61 -9.32 -12.24
CA THR A 126 -4.05 -7.97 -12.41
C THR A 126 -5.13 -6.88 -12.42
N ALA A 127 -6.28 -7.12 -13.07
CA ALA A 127 -7.35 -6.13 -13.21
C ALA A 127 -8.08 -5.88 -11.88
N SER A 128 -8.32 -6.94 -11.10
CA SER A 128 -8.85 -6.88 -9.75
C SER A 128 -7.89 -6.13 -8.83
N LEU A 129 -6.59 -6.48 -8.89
CA LEU A 129 -5.57 -5.81 -8.08
C LEU A 129 -5.42 -4.33 -8.44
N ASP A 130 -5.54 -3.96 -9.72
CA ASP A 130 -5.56 -2.56 -10.18
C ASP A 130 -6.77 -1.80 -9.66
N THR A 131 -7.93 -2.44 -9.63
CA THR A 131 -9.16 -1.85 -9.10
C THR A 131 -9.06 -1.63 -7.59
N ILE A 132 -8.59 -2.63 -6.84
CA ILE A 132 -8.36 -2.57 -5.39
C ILE A 132 -7.34 -1.47 -5.07
N TRP A 133 -6.20 -1.47 -5.78
CA TRP A 133 -5.17 -0.46 -5.57
C TRP A 133 -5.67 0.94 -5.90
N SER A 134 -6.43 1.13 -6.98
CA SER A 134 -6.97 2.44 -7.35
C SER A 134 -7.88 3.01 -6.27
N LEU A 135 -8.74 2.18 -5.66
CA LEU A 135 -9.60 2.60 -4.55
C LEU A 135 -8.78 3.02 -3.31
N ILE A 136 -7.78 2.21 -2.94
CA ILE A 136 -6.91 2.51 -1.78
C ILE A 136 -6.09 3.77 -2.04
N HIS A 137 -5.48 3.88 -3.22
CA HIS A 137 -4.68 5.03 -3.63
C HIS A 137 -5.52 6.32 -3.57
N GLU A 138 -6.66 6.36 -4.25
CA GLU A 138 -7.52 7.55 -4.28
C GLU A 138 -7.99 7.95 -2.88
N ALA A 139 -8.33 6.98 -2.03
CA ALA A 139 -8.74 7.25 -0.67
C ALA A 139 -7.61 7.87 0.17
N ILE A 140 -6.37 7.36 0.05
CA ILE A 140 -5.22 7.93 0.76
C ILE A 140 -4.92 9.35 0.25
N ILE A 141 -4.89 9.56 -1.06
CA ILE A 141 -4.55 10.87 -1.63
C ILE A 141 -5.63 11.93 -1.33
N SER A 142 -6.91 11.53 -1.38
CA SER A 142 -8.04 12.45 -1.20
C SER A 142 -8.38 12.72 0.27
N ALA A 143 -7.84 11.93 1.21
CA ALA A 143 -8.02 12.17 2.64
C ALA A 143 -7.37 13.48 3.12
N GLN A 144 -6.50 14.11 2.32
CA GLN A 144 -5.92 15.39 2.66
C GLN A 144 -7.02 16.46 2.86
N GLY A 145 -7.12 16.99 4.07
CA GLY A 145 -8.13 17.99 4.43
C GLY A 145 -9.44 17.41 4.96
N THR A 146 -9.53 16.09 5.12
CA THR A 146 -10.62 15.43 5.87
C THR A 146 -10.14 15.03 7.26
N LYS A 147 -11.06 14.51 8.09
CA LYS A 147 -10.72 13.96 9.41
C LYS A 147 -10.27 12.49 9.38
N VAL A 148 -10.22 11.86 8.19
CA VAL A 148 -9.68 10.50 8.04
C VAL A 148 -8.16 10.56 8.11
N GLN A 149 -7.54 9.75 8.98
CA GLN A 149 -6.11 9.80 9.25
C GLN A 149 -5.44 8.47 8.92
N PHE A 150 -4.84 8.38 7.74
CA PHE A 150 -3.87 7.33 7.49
C PHE A 150 -2.61 7.61 8.30
N THR A 151 -1.97 6.55 8.78
CA THR A 151 -0.69 6.65 9.48
C THR A 151 0.33 5.76 8.81
N VAL A 152 1.60 6.12 8.92
CA VAL A 152 2.71 5.31 8.41
C VAL A 152 3.69 5.07 9.54
N SER A 153 4.18 3.84 9.63
CA SER A 153 5.17 3.42 10.63
C SER A 153 6.20 2.51 9.99
N ARG A 154 7.42 2.50 10.51
CA ARG A 154 8.46 1.58 10.05
C ARG A 154 8.41 0.28 10.85
N SER A 155 8.47 -0.85 10.15
CA SER A 155 8.46 -2.19 10.73
C SER A 155 9.83 -2.55 11.32
N ALA A 156 9.90 -3.70 12.01
CA ALA A 156 11.14 -4.22 12.57
C ALA A 156 12.14 -4.61 11.46
N GLN A 157 11.60 -4.93 10.28
CA GLN A 157 12.34 -5.28 9.07
C GLN A 157 12.65 -4.06 8.20
N GLY A 158 12.32 -2.85 8.68
CA GLY A 158 12.67 -1.59 8.05
C GLY A 158 11.79 -1.17 6.86
N PHE A 159 10.74 -1.91 6.50
CA PHE A 159 9.75 -1.43 5.52
C PHE A 159 8.73 -0.50 6.18
N LEU A 160 8.06 0.34 5.40
CA LEU A 160 6.97 1.19 5.86
C LEU A 160 5.63 0.49 5.72
N ALA A 161 4.75 0.65 6.70
CA ALA A 161 3.42 0.09 6.71
C ALA A 161 2.37 1.18 6.90
N VAL A 162 1.33 1.17 6.06
CA VAL A 162 0.09 1.96 6.24
C VAL A 162 -1.05 0.99 6.58
N PRO A 163 -1.60 1.04 7.81
CA PRO A 163 -2.78 0.25 8.17
C PRO A 163 -3.99 0.66 7.33
N LEU A 164 -4.69 -0.34 6.77
CA LEU A 164 -5.90 -0.15 5.98
C LEU A 164 -7.14 -0.64 6.71
N CYS A 165 -7.04 -1.73 7.48
CA CYS A 165 -8.09 -2.28 8.32
C CYS A 165 -7.46 -3.02 9.50
N SER A 166 -7.99 -2.81 10.71
CA SER A 166 -7.50 -3.42 11.95
C SER A 166 -8.65 -3.98 12.77
N LEU A 167 -8.86 -5.29 12.70
CA LEU A 167 -9.81 -6.03 13.51
C LEU A 167 -9.06 -6.74 14.64
N LEU A 168 -9.40 -6.36 15.87
CA LEU A 168 -8.83 -6.95 17.09
C LEU A 168 -9.94 -7.61 17.90
N ASN A 169 -9.62 -8.71 18.56
CA ASN A 169 -10.48 -9.35 19.56
C ASN A 169 -9.67 -9.55 20.85
N ASP A 170 -10.11 -8.94 21.95
CA ASP A 170 -9.41 -8.96 23.24
C ASP A 170 -7.92 -8.58 23.16
N GLY A 171 -7.60 -7.58 22.32
CA GLY A 171 -6.23 -7.11 22.08
C GLY A 171 -5.40 -8.02 21.17
N ARG A 172 -5.92 -9.18 20.76
CA ARG A 172 -5.30 -10.07 19.77
C ARG A 172 -5.70 -9.67 18.34
N ILE A 173 -4.80 -9.87 17.39
CA ILE A 173 -5.10 -9.65 15.98
C ILE A 173 -6.10 -10.70 15.52
N GLU A 174 -7.24 -10.26 15.01
CA GLU A 174 -8.15 -11.11 14.26
C GLU A 174 -7.83 -11.00 12.77
N GLU A 175 -7.87 -9.79 12.23
CA GLU A 175 -7.41 -9.48 10.88
C GLU A 175 -6.71 -8.11 10.86
N LEU A 176 -5.61 -8.01 10.11
CA LEU A 176 -4.88 -6.76 9.97
C LEU A 176 -4.36 -6.60 8.54
N TRP A 177 -4.96 -5.65 7.83
CA TRP A 177 -4.70 -5.35 6.43
C TRP A 177 -3.81 -4.12 6.33
N ARG A 178 -2.74 -4.19 5.54
CA ARG A 178 -1.71 -3.14 5.44
C ARG A 178 -1.19 -3.01 4.01
N LEU A 179 -0.84 -1.78 3.63
CA LEU A 179 0.11 -1.54 2.54
C LEU A 179 1.52 -1.62 3.12
N HIS A 180 2.33 -2.55 2.64
CA HIS A 180 3.76 -2.62 2.94
C HIS A 180 4.56 -2.00 1.80
N THR A 181 5.60 -1.24 2.12
CA THR A 181 6.48 -0.63 1.11
C THR A 181 7.94 -0.58 1.58
N TRP A 182 8.81 -1.20 0.80
CA TRP A 182 10.25 -1.14 0.95
C TRP A 182 10.79 0.01 0.11
N LEU A 183 11.42 0.98 0.77
CA LEU A 183 12.00 2.14 0.12
C LEU A 183 13.49 1.94 -0.19
N PRO A 184 14.02 2.59 -1.24
CA PRO A 184 15.45 2.63 -1.51
C PRO A 184 16.14 3.73 -0.69
N ASP A 185 15.90 3.74 0.62
CA ASP A 185 16.32 4.81 1.55
C ASP A 185 17.49 4.40 2.46
N GLY A 186 17.99 3.18 2.30
CA GLY A 186 19.04 2.61 3.16
C GLY A 186 18.58 2.34 4.60
N GLN A 187 17.29 2.45 4.91
CA GLN A 187 16.73 2.24 6.25
C GLN A 187 15.97 0.91 6.37
N ARG A 188 16.28 -0.05 5.50
CA ARG A 188 15.79 -1.43 5.62
C ARG A 188 16.46 -2.11 6.82
N GLY A 189 15.86 -3.21 7.29
CA GLY A 189 16.44 -4.06 8.32
C GLY A 189 17.91 -4.32 8.02
N VAL A 190 18.79 -3.95 8.96
CA VAL A 190 20.21 -3.65 8.74
C VAL A 190 21.09 -4.91 8.75
N SER A 191 20.57 -6.07 9.17
CA SER A 191 21.33 -7.33 9.08
C SER A 191 20.53 -8.43 8.40
N GLU A 192 21.17 -9.12 7.46
CA GLU A 192 20.67 -10.39 6.90
C GLU A 192 20.42 -11.44 7.99
N GLU A 193 20.99 -11.21 9.17
CA GLU A 193 21.05 -12.15 10.28
C GLU A 193 19.87 -12.01 11.27
N VAL A 194 19.21 -10.85 11.38
CA VAL A 194 18.10 -10.58 12.36
C VAL A 194 16.74 -10.41 11.65
N CYS A 195 16.56 -10.99 10.47
CA CYS A 195 15.33 -10.83 9.67
C CYS A 195 14.55 -12.13 9.42
N ILE A 196 14.97 -13.24 10.04
CA ILE A 196 14.17 -14.47 10.08
C ILE A 196 13.17 -14.35 11.24
N HIS A 197 11.90 -14.55 10.95
CA HIS A 197 10.85 -14.43 11.95
C HIS A 197 9.65 -15.28 11.55
N ALA A 198 8.83 -15.62 12.53
CA ALA A 198 7.52 -16.21 12.32
C ALA A 198 6.43 -15.19 12.63
N HIS A 199 5.28 -15.34 11.99
CA HIS A 199 4.08 -14.58 12.32
C HIS A 199 3.21 -15.41 13.25
N GLN A 200 2.57 -14.77 14.25
CA GLN A 200 1.54 -15.46 15.02
C GLN A 200 0.37 -15.84 14.10
N PRO A 201 -0.35 -14.88 13.47
CA PRO A 201 -1.38 -15.22 12.49
C PRO A 201 -0.81 -15.61 11.13
N PHE A 202 -1.62 -16.32 10.34
CA PHE A 202 -1.36 -16.56 8.91
C PHE A 202 -1.15 -15.24 8.16
N GLY A 203 -0.16 -15.20 7.27
CA GLY A 203 0.18 -14.08 6.40
C GLY A 203 -0.14 -14.35 4.93
N GLN A 204 -0.66 -13.36 4.21
CA GLN A 204 -0.77 -13.40 2.75
C GLN A 204 -0.49 -12.02 2.16
N SER A 205 0.18 -12.02 1.00
CA SER A 205 0.70 -10.82 0.36
C SER A 205 0.37 -10.81 -1.13
N TRP A 206 -0.06 -9.67 -1.66
CA TRP A 206 -0.30 -9.41 -3.08
C TRP A 206 0.64 -8.31 -3.56
N THR A 207 1.53 -8.63 -4.50
CA THR A 207 2.59 -7.72 -4.91
C THR A 207 2.07 -6.65 -5.86
N LEU A 208 2.14 -5.39 -5.42
CA LEU A 208 1.72 -4.23 -6.20
C LEU A 208 2.79 -3.76 -7.18
N LEU A 209 4.08 -3.90 -6.85
CA LEU A 209 5.20 -3.52 -7.72
C LEU A 209 6.51 -4.12 -7.23
N GLY A 210 7.50 -4.11 -8.12
CA GLY A 210 8.84 -4.60 -7.85
C GLY A 210 8.92 -6.12 -7.75
N CYS A 211 10.04 -6.60 -7.25
CA CYS A 211 10.27 -8.02 -7.01
C CYS A 211 11.02 -8.25 -5.70
N GLY A 212 10.79 -9.41 -5.12
CA GLY A 212 11.44 -9.89 -3.92
C GLY A 212 11.55 -11.41 -3.96
N THR A 213 12.12 -11.97 -2.91
CA THR A 213 12.18 -13.41 -2.69
C THR A 213 11.76 -13.70 -1.28
N ASP A 214 10.83 -14.61 -1.08
CA ASP A 214 10.55 -15.14 0.25
C ASP A 214 11.38 -16.40 0.49
N CYS A 215 12.06 -16.46 1.62
CA CYS A 215 12.85 -17.62 2.04
C CYS A 215 12.21 -18.23 3.29
N THR A 216 11.96 -19.53 3.29
CA THR A 216 11.43 -20.26 4.44
C THR A 216 12.53 -21.08 5.11
N PHE A 217 12.37 -21.31 6.41
CA PHE A 217 13.36 -22.00 7.23
C PHE A 217 12.70 -23.02 8.16
N GLU A 218 13.32 -24.18 8.28
CA GLU A 218 13.11 -25.10 9.39
C GLU A 218 13.95 -24.65 10.58
N VAL A 219 13.37 -24.72 11.78
CA VAL A 219 13.99 -24.22 13.01
C VAL A 219 13.91 -25.28 14.09
N ASP A 220 15.07 -25.78 14.48
CA ASP A 220 15.23 -26.83 15.49
C ASP A 220 15.88 -26.29 16.76
N SER A 221 15.65 -26.97 17.88
CA SER A 221 16.35 -26.73 19.16
C SER A 221 17.32 -27.88 19.42
N PRO A 222 18.57 -27.80 18.94
CA PRO A 222 19.51 -28.92 19.05
C PRO A 222 19.90 -29.18 20.50
N ASN A 223 20.09 -30.46 20.84
CA ASN A 223 20.59 -30.86 22.17
C ASN A 223 22.04 -30.41 22.43
N ASP A 224 22.83 -30.25 21.36
CA ASP A 224 24.21 -29.76 21.42
C ASP A 224 24.23 -28.24 21.16
N PRO A 225 24.55 -27.41 22.18
CA PRO A 225 24.61 -25.96 22.03
C PRO A 225 25.61 -25.48 20.97
N SER A 226 26.62 -26.28 20.61
CA SER A 226 27.59 -25.90 19.58
C SER A 226 26.98 -25.82 18.17
N LEU A 227 25.86 -26.51 17.94
CA LEU A 227 25.11 -26.49 16.67
C LEU A 227 24.16 -25.29 16.55
N THR A 228 23.95 -24.55 17.64
CA THR A 228 23.09 -23.37 17.62
C THR A 228 23.75 -22.27 16.81
N THR A 229 22.99 -21.67 15.89
CA THR A 229 23.45 -20.54 15.07
C THR A 229 22.69 -19.26 15.40
N HIS A 230 21.45 -19.40 15.87
CA HIS A 230 20.56 -18.29 16.17
C HIS A 230 20.05 -18.37 17.62
N ALA A 231 19.53 -17.24 18.09
CA ALA A 231 18.80 -17.08 19.33
C ALA A 231 17.36 -16.72 18.99
N ALA A 232 16.40 -17.25 19.76
CA ALA A 232 15.02 -16.77 19.72
C ALA A 232 14.87 -15.52 20.60
N TYR A 233 14.38 -14.45 19.99
CA TYR A 233 14.05 -13.21 20.66
C TYR A 233 12.52 -13.11 20.72
N GLU A 234 11.97 -13.32 21.91
CA GLU A 234 10.60 -12.92 22.18
C GLU A 234 10.48 -11.38 22.13
N CYS A 235 9.28 -10.85 21.87
CA CYS A 235 9.04 -9.41 21.98
C CYS A 235 9.34 -8.83 23.39
N CYS A 236 9.61 -9.70 24.37
CA CYS A 236 10.03 -9.39 25.73
C CYS A 236 11.34 -10.14 26.01
N TYR A 237 12.36 -9.46 26.52
CA TYR A 237 13.73 -9.97 26.74
C TYR A 237 13.87 -11.15 27.73
N ALA A 238 13.35 -12.33 27.39
CA ALA A 238 13.68 -13.58 28.06
C ALA A 238 14.95 -14.19 27.45
N GLY A 239 15.74 -14.92 28.25
CA GLY A 239 17.00 -15.53 27.82
C GLY A 239 16.79 -16.45 26.61
N ALA A 240 17.62 -16.27 25.58
CA ALA A 240 17.44 -16.94 24.31
C ALA A 240 17.79 -18.43 24.37
N ASP A 241 16.82 -19.29 24.07
CA ASP A 241 17.09 -20.67 23.68
C ASP A 241 17.78 -20.67 22.31
N GLY A 242 18.93 -21.35 22.23
CA GLY A 242 19.67 -21.47 20.97
C GLY A 242 18.92 -22.31 19.94
N LYS A 243 18.90 -21.85 18.70
CA LYS A 243 18.22 -22.47 17.55
C LYS A 243 19.20 -22.81 16.43
N GLN A 244 18.94 -23.91 15.74
CA GLN A 244 19.56 -24.25 14.47
C GLN A 244 18.56 -23.95 13.36
N ILE A 245 19.00 -23.30 12.30
CA ILE A 245 18.16 -22.98 11.14
C ILE A 245 18.62 -23.77 9.91
N THR A 246 17.66 -24.24 9.12
CA THR A 246 17.90 -24.92 7.84
C THR A 246 17.03 -24.25 6.77
N PRO A 247 17.60 -23.68 5.69
CA PRO A 247 16.81 -23.13 4.59
C PRO A 247 15.99 -24.24 3.91
N VAL A 248 14.69 -23.99 3.69
CA VAL A 248 13.75 -24.96 3.09
C VAL A 248 13.42 -24.56 1.66
N SER A 249 12.87 -23.36 1.46
CA SER A 249 12.49 -22.87 0.14
C SER A 249 12.96 -21.44 -0.09
N ARG A 250 13.04 -21.08 -1.37
CA ARG A 250 13.37 -19.75 -1.86
C ARG A 250 12.46 -19.46 -3.05
N GLU A 251 11.47 -18.61 -2.84
CA GLU A 251 10.38 -18.38 -3.79
C GLU A 251 10.39 -16.92 -4.25
N PRO A 252 10.81 -16.66 -5.50
CA PRO A 252 10.75 -15.31 -6.05
C PRO A 252 9.30 -14.90 -6.26
N HIS A 253 9.01 -13.63 -5.99
CA HIS A 253 7.73 -13.01 -6.28
C HIS A 253 7.94 -11.66 -6.96
N SER A 254 7.03 -11.32 -7.85
CA SER A 254 7.06 -10.08 -8.62
C SER A 254 5.65 -9.48 -8.72
N ARG A 255 5.53 -8.33 -9.38
CA ARG A 255 4.24 -7.65 -9.59
C ARG A 255 3.13 -8.62 -9.99
N ASP A 256 1.97 -8.45 -9.37
CA ASP A 256 0.75 -9.21 -9.58
C ASP A 256 0.81 -10.68 -9.10
N MET A 257 1.93 -11.10 -8.48
CA MET A 257 2.01 -12.40 -7.79
C MET A 257 1.50 -12.30 -6.34
N THR A 258 1.02 -13.44 -5.85
CA THR A 258 0.60 -13.65 -4.46
C THR A 258 1.53 -14.66 -3.80
N TYR A 259 1.84 -14.47 -2.52
CA TYR A 259 2.50 -15.49 -1.70
C TYR A 259 1.87 -15.55 -0.30
N ILE A 260 2.09 -16.68 0.37
CA ILE A 260 1.52 -16.98 1.69
C ILE A 260 2.62 -17.37 2.67
N VAL A 261 2.40 -17.07 3.93
CA VAL A 261 3.27 -17.45 5.04
C VAL A 261 2.37 -18.06 6.12
N PRO A 262 2.39 -19.39 6.33
CA PRO A 262 1.61 -20.00 7.40
C PRO A 262 1.93 -19.40 8.77
N GLY A 263 0.95 -19.39 9.68
CA GLY A 263 1.22 -19.01 11.08
C GLY A 263 2.29 -19.94 11.68
N GLY A 264 3.24 -19.38 12.41
CA GLY A 264 4.37 -20.10 12.99
C GLY A 264 5.52 -20.42 12.02
N ALA A 265 5.32 -20.28 10.70
CA ALA A 265 6.38 -20.57 9.74
C ALA A 265 7.46 -19.49 9.77
N TYR A 266 8.72 -19.91 9.96
CA TYR A 266 9.85 -19.00 9.93
C TYR A 266 10.21 -18.64 8.50
N HIS A 267 10.23 -17.34 8.22
CA HIS A 267 10.54 -16.83 6.90
C HIS A 267 11.30 -15.50 6.94
N ARG A 268 11.85 -15.13 5.79
CA ARG A 268 12.52 -13.86 5.53
C ARG A 268 12.23 -13.41 4.10
N SER A 269 11.71 -12.20 3.95
CA SER A 269 11.55 -11.56 2.64
C SER A 269 12.80 -10.74 2.29
N ILE A 270 13.40 -11.06 1.13
CA ILE A 270 14.58 -10.41 0.58
C ILE A 270 14.13 -9.49 -0.56
N VAL A 271 14.42 -8.20 -0.43
CA VAL A 271 14.16 -7.19 -1.47
C VAL A 271 15.43 -6.37 -1.65
N SER A 272 15.90 -6.22 -2.89
CA SER A 272 17.10 -5.43 -3.20
C SER A 272 17.02 -4.03 -2.60
N GLY A 273 18.03 -3.64 -1.82
CA GLY A 273 18.08 -2.38 -1.06
C GLY A 273 17.92 -1.12 -1.91
N SER A 274 18.19 -1.22 -3.21
CA SER A 274 18.06 -0.13 -4.17
C SER A 274 16.67 -0.01 -4.80
N ARG A 275 15.76 -0.99 -4.61
CA ARG A 275 14.49 -1.11 -5.36
C ARG A 275 13.23 -0.81 -4.57
N LEU A 276 12.29 -0.08 -5.15
CA LEU A 276 10.96 0.05 -4.58
C LEU A 276 10.23 -1.30 -4.69
N HIS A 277 9.63 -1.76 -3.60
CA HIS A 277 8.75 -2.93 -3.60
C HIS A 277 7.55 -2.62 -2.71
N ALA A 278 6.36 -3.02 -3.14
CA ALA A 278 5.16 -2.81 -2.34
C ALA A 278 4.20 -3.97 -2.47
N THR A 279 3.51 -4.27 -1.37
CA THR A 279 2.49 -5.31 -1.32
C THR A 279 1.28 -4.83 -0.53
N LEU A 280 0.09 -5.35 -0.87
CA LEU A 280 -1.01 -5.41 0.08
C LEU A 280 -0.81 -6.68 0.91
N PHE A 281 -0.93 -6.60 2.22
CA PHE A 281 -0.64 -7.69 3.12
C PHE A 281 -1.74 -7.85 4.16
N VAL A 282 -2.08 -9.09 4.50
CA VAL A 282 -3.01 -9.43 5.58
C VAL A 282 -2.36 -10.38 6.59
N PHE A 283 -2.55 -10.07 7.86
CA PHE A 283 -2.49 -11.06 8.94
C PHE A 283 -3.91 -11.53 9.25
N ASP A 284 -4.16 -12.83 9.25
CA ASP A 284 -5.48 -13.43 9.42
C ASP A 284 -5.45 -14.61 10.40
N ALA A 285 -5.92 -14.39 11.62
CA ALA A 285 -5.92 -15.41 12.67
C ALA A 285 -6.92 -16.56 12.40
N HIS A 286 -7.93 -16.35 11.54
CA HIS A 286 -8.91 -17.40 11.21
C HIS A 286 -8.30 -18.52 10.37
N ARG A 287 -7.21 -18.24 9.65
CA ARG A 287 -6.50 -19.20 8.79
C ARG A 287 -5.28 -19.84 9.45
N GLY A 288 -5.06 -19.55 10.74
CA GLY A 288 -3.97 -20.10 11.53
C GLY A 288 -3.44 -19.08 12.51
N TYR A 289 -3.11 -19.55 13.71
CA TYR A 289 -2.49 -18.72 14.75
C TYR A 289 -1.53 -19.57 15.57
N ASP A 290 -0.30 -19.08 15.76
CA ASP A 290 0.74 -19.72 16.57
C ASP A 290 1.21 -18.76 17.66
N ASP A 291 0.87 -19.06 18.92
CA ASP A 291 1.28 -18.27 20.08
C ASP A 291 2.81 -18.32 20.33
N THR A 292 3.54 -19.23 19.67
CA THR A 292 4.99 -19.43 19.85
C THR A 292 5.85 -18.72 18.81
N ALA A 293 5.24 -17.99 17.88
CA ALA A 293 5.97 -17.28 16.84
C ALA A 293 6.98 -16.26 17.44
N ALA A 294 8.23 -16.33 16.98
CA ALA A 294 9.32 -15.52 17.48
C ALA A 294 10.15 -14.90 16.35
N VAL A 295 11.04 -13.97 16.71
CA VAL A 295 12.08 -13.44 15.81
C VAL A 295 13.38 -14.17 16.11
N LEU A 296 14.12 -14.55 15.07
CA LEU A 296 15.45 -15.15 15.21
C LEU A 296 16.53 -14.13 14.82
N GLY A 297 17.61 -14.13 15.58
CA GLY A 297 18.82 -13.35 15.30
C GLY A 297 20.09 -14.13 15.68
N PRO A 298 21.30 -13.64 15.38
CA PRO A 298 22.54 -14.29 15.81
C PRO A 298 22.59 -14.46 17.32
N LYS A 299 23.01 -15.64 17.77
CA LYS A 299 23.17 -15.91 19.21
C LYS A 299 24.24 -15.03 19.89
N ASP A 300 25.22 -14.55 19.12
CA ASP A 300 26.41 -13.85 19.66
C ASP A 300 26.30 -12.31 19.57
N VAL A 301 25.15 -11.76 19.12
CA VAL A 301 24.96 -10.31 18.99
C VAL A 301 24.19 -9.78 20.18
N SER A 302 24.75 -8.76 20.83
CA SER A 302 24.25 -8.26 22.11
C SER A 302 22.93 -7.48 21.98
N GLU A 303 22.75 -6.65 20.95
CA GLU A 303 21.53 -5.84 20.78
C GLU A 303 21.31 -5.43 19.31
N TYR A 304 20.05 -5.42 18.87
CA TYR A 304 19.64 -4.90 17.56
C TYR A 304 18.55 -3.84 17.73
N PHE A 305 18.73 -2.68 17.09
CA PHE A 305 17.75 -1.59 17.10
C PHE A 305 17.39 -1.18 15.67
N GLN A 306 16.10 -1.29 15.34
CA GLN A 306 15.53 -0.74 14.11
C GLN A 306 14.71 0.52 14.45
N PRO A 307 15.09 1.70 13.92
CA PRO A 307 14.27 2.91 14.04
C PRO A 307 12.86 2.66 13.49
N ARG A 308 11.85 3.08 14.26
CA ARG A 308 10.42 2.95 13.88
C ARG A 308 9.85 4.19 13.21
N ASP A 309 10.61 5.28 13.23
CA ASP A 309 10.26 6.55 12.61
C ASP A 309 10.19 6.40 11.07
N PRO A 310 9.09 6.81 10.41
CA PRO A 310 9.02 6.90 8.95
C PRO A 310 9.92 8.00 8.36
N ALA A 311 10.61 8.78 9.20
CA ALA A 311 11.57 9.82 8.83
C ALA A 311 10.94 10.93 7.95
N GLY A 312 9.69 11.28 8.24
CA GLY A 312 8.92 12.30 7.51
C GLY A 312 8.27 11.82 6.21
N ILE A 313 8.28 10.51 5.90
CA ILE A 313 7.39 9.96 4.88
C ILE A 313 5.96 10.07 5.38
N THR A 314 5.07 10.57 4.54
CA THR A 314 3.62 10.58 4.79
C THR A 314 2.94 9.43 4.04
N PRO A 315 1.73 9.01 4.44
CA PRO A 315 0.95 8.01 3.70
C PRO A 315 0.70 8.42 2.23
N GLU A 316 0.45 9.71 1.98
CA GLU A 316 0.18 10.24 0.63
C GLU A 316 1.43 10.15 -0.24
N ALA A 317 2.58 10.54 0.27
CA ALA A 317 3.85 10.40 -0.44
C ALA A 317 4.11 8.92 -0.78
N LEU A 318 3.82 8.01 0.16
CA LEU A 318 3.98 6.57 -0.04
C LEU A 318 3.04 6.05 -1.14
N ALA A 319 1.75 6.38 -1.07
CA ALA A 319 0.76 6.00 -2.07
C ALA A 319 1.11 6.56 -3.46
N GLN A 320 1.56 7.82 -3.56
CA GLN A 320 2.00 8.41 -4.83
C GLN A 320 3.22 7.69 -5.41
N MET A 321 4.22 7.34 -4.58
CA MET A 321 5.39 6.56 -5.01
C MET A 321 4.99 5.19 -5.56
N VAL A 322 4.10 4.49 -4.85
CA VAL A 322 3.60 3.17 -5.27
C VAL A 322 2.78 3.29 -6.56
N GLY A 323 1.88 4.27 -6.65
CA GLY A 323 1.03 4.49 -7.81
C GLY A 323 1.80 4.87 -9.07
N ALA A 324 2.78 5.78 -8.95
CA ALA A 324 3.63 6.19 -10.07
C ALA A 324 4.51 5.03 -10.56
N THR A 325 5.14 4.30 -9.65
CA THR A 325 6.01 3.17 -9.99
C THR A 325 5.23 1.99 -10.57
N ARG A 326 4.06 1.64 -10.02
CA ARG A 326 3.20 0.59 -10.59
C ARG A 326 2.81 0.89 -12.04
N LYS A 327 2.36 2.12 -12.32
CA LYS A 327 2.02 2.57 -13.68
C LYS A 327 3.21 2.49 -14.62
N TRP A 328 4.38 2.90 -14.15
CA TRP A 328 5.62 2.80 -14.92
C TRP A 328 5.97 1.35 -15.26
N GLU A 329 5.93 0.43 -14.28
CA GLU A 329 6.16 -1.00 -14.54
C GLU A 329 5.10 -1.56 -15.51
N GLN A 330 3.85 -1.09 -15.47
CA GLN A 330 2.80 -1.54 -16.38
C GLN A 330 3.10 -1.15 -17.83
N ALA A 331 3.61 0.05 -18.04
CA ALA A 331 4.01 0.53 -19.37
C ALA A 331 5.29 -0.16 -19.88
N GLN A 332 6.25 -0.44 -19.00
CA GLN A 332 7.58 -0.95 -19.38
C GLN A 332 7.71 -2.48 -19.30
N GLY A 333 6.71 -3.18 -18.73
CA GLY A 333 6.80 -4.58 -18.34
C GLY A 333 7.61 -4.79 -17.05
N VAL A 334 7.43 -5.95 -16.42
CA VAL A 334 8.24 -6.33 -15.26
C VAL A 334 9.65 -6.64 -15.75
N LYS A 335 10.62 -5.79 -15.41
CA LYS A 335 12.03 -6.10 -15.66
C LYS A 335 12.49 -7.17 -14.66
N PRO A 336 13.17 -8.24 -15.11
CA PRO A 336 13.67 -9.31 -14.24
C PRO A 336 14.68 -8.76 -13.22
N GLU A 337 15.05 -9.61 -12.25
CA GLU A 337 15.99 -9.28 -11.18
C GLU A 337 17.27 -8.60 -11.73
N GLY A 338 17.58 -7.46 -11.13
CA GLY A 338 18.79 -6.67 -11.32
C GLY A 338 19.09 -5.92 -10.02
N ASN A 339 20.36 -5.61 -9.79
CA ASN A 339 20.79 -5.06 -8.49
C ASN A 339 20.35 -3.62 -8.27
N ASP A 340 20.03 -2.87 -9.32
CA ASP A 340 19.71 -1.45 -9.26
C ASP A 340 18.29 -1.16 -9.77
N GLU A 341 17.65 -0.18 -9.13
CA GLU A 341 16.35 0.33 -9.55
C GLU A 341 16.45 1.20 -10.80
N HIS A 342 15.37 1.25 -11.57
CA HIS A 342 15.34 2.10 -12.75
C HIS A 342 15.52 3.57 -12.37
N ALA A 343 16.32 4.29 -13.16
CA ALA A 343 16.64 5.69 -12.90
C ALA A 343 15.37 6.57 -12.80
N THR A 344 14.35 6.28 -13.62
CA THR A 344 13.04 6.93 -13.58
C THR A 344 12.31 6.71 -12.25
N VAL A 345 12.26 5.46 -11.76
CA VAL A 345 11.62 5.10 -10.48
C VAL A 345 12.34 5.79 -9.32
N MET A 346 13.67 5.85 -9.36
CA MET A 346 14.45 6.62 -8.38
C MET A 346 14.14 8.12 -8.43
N GLY A 347 13.85 8.68 -9.61
CA GLY A 347 13.38 10.05 -9.75
C GLY A 347 12.01 10.29 -9.11
N TYR A 348 11.06 9.35 -9.25
CA TYR A 348 9.76 9.43 -8.58
C TYR A 348 9.91 9.35 -7.06
N TYR A 349 10.68 8.37 -6.56
CA TYR A 349 11.01 8.25 -5.14
C TYR A 349 11.57 9.56 -4.58
N ARG A 350 12.56 10.14 -5.26
CA ARG A 350 13.19 11.40 -4.88
C ARG A 350 12.18 12.56 -4.85
N PHE A 351 11.30 12.66 -5.83
CA PHE A 351 10.27 13.69 -5.86
C PHE A 351 9.33 13.60 -4.65
N PHE A 352 8.68 12.45 -4.47
CA PHE A 352 7.66 12.30 -3.44
C PHE A 352 8.28 12.32 -2.04
N ARG A 353 9.50 11.79 -1.88
CA ARG A 353 10.27 11.95 -0.63
C ARG A 353 10.55 13.42 -0.32
N GLY A 354 11.04 14.17 -1.31
CA GLY A 354 11.32 15.59 -1.15
C GLY A 354 10.07 16.41 -0.81
N LEU A 355 8.93 16.10 -1.43
CA LEU A 355 7.66 16.75 -1.09
C LEU A 355 7.22 16.48 0.35
N GLY A 356 7.32 15.24 0.83
CA GLY A 356 7.03 14.91 2.23
C GLY A 356 7.92 15.68 3.21
N LEU A 357 9.22 15.78 2.91
CA LEU A 357 10.17 16.57 3.70
C LEU A 357 9.83 18.07 3.71
N LEU A 358 9.42 18.64 2.57
CA LEU A 358 8.96 20.04 2.50
C LEU A 358 7.73 20.29 3.38
N GLN A 359 6.75 19.38 3.33
CA GLN A 359 5.54 19.49 4.15
C GLN A 359 5.88 19.42 5.64
N ALA A 360 6.90 18.64 6.02
CA ALA A 360 7.45 18.59 7.36
C ALA A 360 8.36 19.79 7.72
N GLY A 361 8.49 20.80 6.86
CA GLY A 361 9.33 21.98 7.08
C GLY A 361 10.84 21.75 6.91
N ARG A 362 11.26 20.59 6.41
CA ARG A 362 12.68 20.20 6.22
C ARG A 362 13.18 20.55 4.82
N ARG A 363 13.25 21.87 4.54
CA ARG A 363 13.52 22.38 3.19
C ARG A 363 14.87 21.96 2.63
N GLU A 364 15.93 22.04 3.43
CA GLU A 364 17.29 21.72 3.01
C GLU A 364 17.42 20.24 2.64
N ASP A 365 16.83 19.36 3.45
CA ASP A 365 16.83 17.92 3.19
C ASP A 365 16.04 17.59 1.91
N ALA A 366 14.89 18.24 1.71
CA ALA A 366 14.10 18.06 0.49
C ALA A 366 14.88 18.44 -0.77
N LEU A 367 15.66 19.53 -0.73
CA LEU A 367 16.46 19.98 -1.87
C LEU A 367 17.56 18.98 -2.27
N GLN A 368 18.06 18.17 -1.33
CA GLN A 368 19.02 17.09 -1.64
C GLN A 368 18.39 15.97 -2.48
N TYR A 369 17.10 15.69 -2.26
CA TYR A 369 16.36 14.74 -3.08
C TYR A 369 16.00 15.31 -4.44
N PHE A 370 15.65 16.60 -4.51
CA PHE A 370 15.35 17.24 -5.79
C PHE A 370 16.60 17.43 -6.65
N ASN A 371 17.74 17.77 -6.05
CA ASN A 371 19.00 18.03 -6.76
C ASN A 371 20.09 17.01 -6.34
N PRO A 372 19.91 15.72 -6.64
CA PRO A 372 20.87 14.69 -6.24
C PRO A 372 22.20 14.90 -6.98
N ALA A 373 23.33 14.71 -6.29
CA ALA A 373 24.66 14.83 -6.89
C ALA A 373 24.93 13.78 -7.99
N LYS A 374 24.22 12.64 -7.96
CA LYS A 374 24.33 11.54 -8.93
C LYS A 374 22.97 10.92 -9.25
N GLY A 375 22.85 10.39 -10.46
CA GLY A 375 21.67 9.69 -10.96
C GLY A 375 20.56 10.63 -11.46
N CYS A 376 19.41 10.07 -11.78
CA CYS A 376 18.29 10.80 -12.39
C CYS A 376 17.60 11.76 -11.41
N THR A 377 17.44 13.02 -11.79
CA THR A 377 16.65 13.99 -11.02
C THR A 377 15.15 13.73 -11.20
N PRO A 378 14.30 14.17 -10.25
CA PRO A 378 12.85 14.18 -10.44
C PRO A 378 12.37 14.78 -11.76
N ALA A 379 12.93 15.93 -12.16
CA ALA A 379 12.54 16.59 -13.40
C ALA A 379 12.90 15.76 -14.64
N GLN A 380 14.08 15.12 -14.64
CA GLN A 380 14.47 14.20 -15.71
C GLN A 380 13.51 13.01 -15.81
N ALA A 381 13.15 12.40 -14.67
CA ALA A 381 12.23 11.27 -14.65
C ALA A 381 10.84 11.63 -15.20
N PHE A 382 10.28 12.77 -14.78
CA PHE A 382 8.97 13.22 -15.27
C PHE A 382 8.99 13.66 -16.74
N ALA A 383 10.09 14.25 -17.21
CA ALA A 383 10.23 14.66 -18.62
C ALA A 383 10.35 13.48 -19.58
N GLN A 384 10.75 12.29 -19.13
CA GLN A 384 10.82 11.08 -19.97
C GLN A 384 9.45 10.54 -20.37
N GLU A 385 8.41 10.84 -19.60
CA GLU A 385 7.05 10.38 -19.86
C GLU A 385 6.06 11.55 -19.83
N PRO A 386 6.03 12.40 -20.88
CA PRO A 386 5.22 13.62 -20.88
C PRO A 386 3.73 13.36 -20.61
N SER A 387 3.22 13.88 -19.49
CA SER A 387 1.80 13.87 -19.14
C SER A 387 1.42 15.18 -18.45
N GLN A 388 0.12 15.52 -18.40
CA GLN A 388 -0.31 16.71 -17.68
C GLN A 388 0.07 16.62 -16.18
N GLN A 389 -0.11 15.44 -15.57
CA GLN A 389 0.27 15.20 -14.18
C GLN A 389 1.77 15.42 -13.95
N HIS A 390 2.63 14.92 -14.83
CA HIS A 390 4.08 15.13 -14.75
C HIS A 390 4.48 16.59 -14.90
N ARG A 391 3.79 17.35 -15.76
CA ARG A 391 3.98 18.80 -15.86
C ARG A 391 3.61 19.52 -14.56
N ASP A 392 2.53 19.10 -13.91
CA ASP A 392 2.13 19.66 -12.63
C ASP A 392 3.16 19.36 -11.52
N TYR A 393 3.78 18.17 -11.55
CA TYR A 393 4.89 17.82 -10.65
C TYR A 393 6.15 18.64 -10.93
N ILE A 394 6.51 18.84 -12.19
CA ILE A 394 7.63 19.71 -12.58
C ILE A 394 7.37 21.15 -12.13
N LYS A 395 6.15 21.65 -12.26
CA LYS A 395 5.78 22.98 -11.75
C LYS A 395 5.98 23.07 -10.23
N LYS A 396 5.52 22.07 -9.47
CA LYS A 396 5.76 22.00 -8.02
C LYS A 396 7.25 21.95 -7.66
N LEU A 397 8.08 21.25 -8.43
CA LEU A 397 9.54 21.26 -8.24
C LEU A 397 10.12 22.68 -8.39
N ILE A 398 9.73 23.39 -9.44
CA ILE A 398 10.19 24.76 -9.70
C ILE A 398 9.78 25.69 -8.55
N GLU A 399 8.52 25.64 -8.12
CA GLU A 399 7.99 26.41 -6.98
C GLU A 399 8.73 26.08 -5.67
N SER A 400 9.22 24.86 -5.53
CA SER A 400 10.00 24.39 -4.38
C SER A 400 11.46 24.87 -4.38
N GLY A 401 11.92 25.54 -5.44
CA GLY A 401 13.29 26.04 -5.57
C GLY A 401 14.27 25.04 -6.19
N TYR A 402 13.78 24.07 -6.97
CA TYR A 402 14.62 23.24 -7.84
C TYR A 402 15.33 24.10 -8.89
N LYS A 403 16.65 23.92 -9.07
CA LYS A 403 17.50 24.82 -9.86
C LYS A 403 18.07 24.21 -11.15
N ALA A 404 17.98 22.90 -11.33
CA ALA A 404 18.62 22.24 -12.48
C ALA A 404 17.70 22.28 -13.72
N LEU A 405 17.82 23.38 -14.47
CA LEU A 405 17.18 23.61 -15.77
C LEU A 405 17.81 22.79 -16.92
N ASP A 406 18.98 22.19 -16.72
CA ASP A 406 19.86 21.78 -17.84
C ASP A 406 19.42 20.51 -18.61
N TYR A 407 18.42 19.76 -18.16
CA TYR A 407 18.16 18.42 -18.73
C TYR A 407 16.79 18.18 -19.38
N ALA A 408 15.78 18.99 -19.10
CA ALA A 408 14.43 18.71 -19.60
C ALA A 408 14.22 19.10 -21.08
N VAL A 409 15.21 19.73 -21.70
CA VAL A 409 15.20 20.14 -23.11
C VAL A 409 15.32 18.93 -24.07
N HIS A 410 15.69 17.74 -23.58
CA HIS A 410 16.11 16.63 -24.44
C HIS A 410 14.98 15.77 -25.07
N ASN A 411 13.73 15.88 -24.63
CA ASN A 411 12.66 14.96 -25.06
C ASN A 411 11.64 15.55 -26.04
N GLY A 412 11.86 16.76 -26.57
CA GLY A 412 10.97 17.39 -27.55
C GLY A 412 9.61 17.85 -27.01
N ASP A 413 9.39 17.77 -25.69
CA ASP A 413 8.19 18.26 -25.04
C ASP A 413 8.25 19.79 -24.81
N THR A 414 7.90 20.54 -25.86
CA THR A 414 7.96 22.01 -25.90
C THR A 414 7.18 22.69 -24.78
N LYS A 415 6.09 22.06 -24.30
CA LYS A 415 5.30 22.59 -23.18
C LYS A 415 6.04 22.44 -21.85
N THR A 416 6.79 21.35 -21.64
CA THR A 416 7.59 21.15 -20.41
C THR A 416 8.83 22.03 -20.46
N GLU A 417 9.44 22.15 -21.64
CA GLU A 417 10.52 23.11 -21.89
C GLU A 417 10.08 24.54 -21.56
N ALA A 418 8.91 24.97 -22.05
CA ALA A 418 8.38 26.30 -21.77
C ALA A 418 8.15 26.55 -20.27
N LEU A 419 7.60 25.55 -19.55
CA LEU A 419 7.43 25.61 -18.10
C LEU A 419 8.77 25.80 -17.38
N ILE A 420 9.79 25.05 -17.78
CA ILE A 420 11.11 25.06 -17.13
C ILE A 420 11.86 26.35 -17.44
N LEU A 421 11.81 26.83 -18.68
CA LEU A 421 12.45 28.09 -19.09
C LEU A 421 11.71 29.35 -18.60
N GLY A 422 10.58 29.20 -17.90
CA GLY A 422 9.74 30.33 -17.48
C GLY A 422 9.17 31.14 -18.65
N ARG A 423 9.07 30.54 -19.85
CA ARG A 423 8.56 31.21 -21.04
C ARG A 423 7.04 31.16 -21.03
N SER A 424 6.39 32.32 -21.11
CA SER A 424 4.93 32.39 -21.26
C SER A 424 4.51 31.65 -22.54
N SER A 425 3.48 30.80 -22.43
CA SER A 425 2.97 29.96 -23.53
C SER A 425 2.45 30.76 -24.74
N ALA A 426 2.38 32.09 -24.63
CA ALA A 426 2.02 32.99 -25.72
C ALA A 426 3.12 33.15 -26.79
N ALA A 427 4.37 32.73 -26.53
CA ALA A 427 5.51 32.97 -27.42
C ALA A 427 5.76 31.90 -28.50
N PHE A 428 4.95 30.82 -28.53
CA PHE A 428 5.07 29.73 -29.52
C PHE A 428 3.75 29.56 -30.28
N ARG A 429 3.39 30.54 -31.12
CA ARG A 429 2.35 30.42 -32.13
C ARG A 429 2.92 30.56 -33.52
#